data_AF-A0A8H9ZSG3-F1
#
_entry.id   AF-A0A8H9ZSG3-F1
#
_cell.length_a   1.000
_cell.length_b   1.000
_cell.length_c   1.000
_cell.angle_alpha   90.00
_cell.angle_beta   90.00
_cell.angle_gamma   90.00
#
_symmetry.space_group_name_H-M   'P 1'
#
loop_
_entity.id
_entity.type
_entity.pdbx_description
1 polymer ?
#
loop_
_entity_poly.entity_id
_entity_poly.type
_entity_poly.pdbx_seq_one_letter_code
_entity_poly.pdbx_strand_id
1 'polypeptide(L)'
;QFGSVITALCQKSQFSIRAPVKIANSFYLKNENYKDVSYKSVNIETLEKELWSKHASSYFAYKGYDRIFKLFESEDYIALEKKFNTMWSLDIANCFDSIYTHTISWAIKNKEFVKTNLNKGKQFSEELDKIIQRSNNNETNGIPIGAEFSRVFAELIFQSIDRNIIIKLKEVYGCTCKIHYQVLRYVDDYFIFAVNQDIAQHVYGVISDELAKYNLYLGDKKLSKIERPFLTSKSEMVIEAKKILKFFDEKIFSDRSRNCNENEVKSKVNYIYRSEKLIKSILDLIKSRCSESNDGYQNVAPYLISAFAKRIRRLVELYKAEDDKESLSEFYEAIIIIIKIMFFFHNIKPSVSSSNRLAKSIAIVQKFFIKESEIFLDKFKDMIMTELRNMRFSKNNVELREGFTSIEKMNVILATSDFGENYLMDEMQIKEALSNVNNYNYFFIISLLYYYKDHNVYEKNRKAVECIIDEKFDSSFDLEKDSELAHLFLDCMSCKYISLHFREKWYKKFLSKFSLQRQQAEIESDLSYLLTKYWFVKWEQKNMLNLLERKELRTAY
;
A
#
# COMPACT_ATOMS: atom_id res chain seq x y z
N GLN A 1 -2.94 23.37 -13.94
CA GLN A 1 -2.89 24.84 -13.73
C GLN A 1 -1.83 25.23 -12.70
N PHE A 2 -1.85 24.70 -11.47
CA PHE A 2 -0.93 25.14 -10.41
C PHE A 2 0.40 24.36 -10.26
N GLY A 3 0.72 23.47 -11.20
CA GLY A 3 1.87 22.57 -11.06
C GLY A 3 3.20 23.29 -10.86
N SER A 4 3.48 24.35 -11.62
CA SER A 4 4.72 25.13 -11.53
C SER A 4 4.86 25.88 -10.20
N VAL A 5 3.76 26.44 -9.69
CA VAL A 5 3.73 27.16 -8.40
C VAL A 5 4.01 26.20 -7.25
N ILE A 6 3.35 25.02 -7.25
CA ILE A 6 3.57 23.98 -6.25
C ILE A 6 5.03 23.54 -6.23
N THR A 7 5.63 23.28 -7.40
CA THR A 7 7.03 22.84 -7.48
C THR A 7 8.02 23.89 -6.97
N ALA A 8 7.77 25.18 -7.23
CA ALA A 8 8.62 26.26 -6.72
C ALA A 8 8.52 26.38 -5.19
N LEU A 9 7.31 26.25 -4.63
CA LEU A 9 7.10 26.31 -3.18
C LEU A 9 7.71 25.10 -2.44
N CYS A 10 7.72 23.93 -3.08
CA CYS A 10 8.31 22.70 -2.55
C CYS A 10 9.85 22.64 -2.59
N GLN A 11 10.52 23.70 -3.05
CA GLN A 11 11.99 23.79 -3.14
C GLN A 11 12.59 24.81 -2.15
N LYS A 12 11.78 25.40 -1.26
CA LYS A 12 12.25 26.43 -0.31
C LYS A 12 13.23 25.91 0.74
N SER A 13 13.14 24.64 1.12
CA SER A 13 13.98 23.99 2.13
C SER A 13 14.76 22.78 1.59
N GLN A 14 15.93 22.57 2.18
CA GLN A 14 16.80 21.42 1.91
C GLN A 14 16.49 20.20 2.80
N PHE A 15 15.64 20.33 3.83
CA PHE A 15 15.35 19.23 4.77
C PHE A 15 14.54 18.11 4.13
N SER A 16 13.54 18.45 3.32
CA SER A 16 12.67 17.45 2.71
C SER A 16 13.41 16.56 1.72
N ILE A 17 13.38 15.25 1.99
CA ILE A 17 13.92 14.20 1.13
C ILE A 17 12.84 13.51 0.28
N ARG A 18 11.62 14.06 0.23
CA ARG A 18 10.54 13.62 -0.66
C ARG A 18 9.60 14.78 -1.03
N ALA A 19 10.05 15.66 -1.91
CA ALA A 19 9.28 16.85 -2.33
C ALA A 19 9.08 16.91 -3.87
N PRO A 20 7.94 17.44 -4.36
CA PRO A 20 7.73 17.73 -5.77
C PRO A 20 8.80 18.68 -6.32
N VAL A 21 9.41 18.33 -7.45
CA VAL A 21 10.45 19.14 -8.10
C VAL A 21 9.98 19.71 -9.42
N LYS A 22 9.28 18.90 -10.23
CA LYS A 22 8.72 19.31 -11.52
C LYS A 22 7.48 18.49 -11.83
N ILE A 23 6.74 18.92 -12.84
CA ILE A 23 5.67 18.10 -13.44
C ILE A 23 6.35 16.93 -14.15
N ALA A 24 5.82 15.72 -13.97
CA ALA A 24 6.31 14.51 -14.60
C ALA A 24 6.24 14.61 -16.14
N ASN A 25 7.29 14.13 -16.80
CA ASN A 25 7.42 14.09 -18.24
C ASN A 25 6.43 13.10 -18.85
N SER A 26 5.83 13.47 -19.99
CA SER A 26 5.01 12.57 -20.81
C SER A 26 5.83 11.72 -21.78
N PHE A 27 7.15 11.94 -21.85
CA PHE A 27 8.06 11.31 -22.82
C PHE A 27 9.03 10.36 -22.11
N TYR A 28 9.35 9.23 -22.74
CA TYR A 28 10.26 8.22 -22.21
C TYR A 28 11.31 7.80 -23.24
N LEU A 29 12.51 7.43 -22.76
CA LEU A 29 13.57 6.87 -23.59
C LEU A 29 13.41 5.34 -23.66
N LYS A 30 13.36 4.80 -24.87
CA LYS A 30 13.23 3.36 -25.11
C LYS A 30 14.63 2.73 -25.02
N ASN A 31 14.91 1.99 -23.94
CA ASN A 31 16.22 1.36 -23.72
C ASN A 31 16.09 -0.16 -23.91
N GLU A 32 16.87 -0.77 -24.82
CA GLU A 32 16.75 -2.20 -25.16
C GLU A 32 17.19 -3.15 -24.03
N ASN A 33 17.97 -2.65 -23.06
CA ASN A 33 18.39 -3.41 -21.86
C ASN A 33 17.31 -3.45 -20.76
N TYR A 34 16.21 -2.71 -20.91
CA TYR A 34 15.06 -2.71 -20.00
C TYR A 34 13.84 -3.38 -20.64
N LYS A 35 14.04 -4.53 -21.29
CA LYS A 35 12.95 -5.35 -21.88
C LYS A 35 11.94 -5.86 -20.84
N ASP A 36 12.27 -5.83 -19.54
CA ASP A 36 11.40 -6.29 -18.45
C ASP A 36 10.50 -5.24 -17.79
N VAL A 37 10.43 -4.00 -18.29
CA VAL A 37 9.34 -3.09 -17.87
C VAL A 37 8.07 -3.36 -18.70
N SER A 38 7.75 -4.64 -18.86
CA SER A 38 6.41 -5.03 -19.28
C SER A 38 5.50 -4.88 -18.07
N TYR A 39 4.43 -4.09 -18.26
CA TYR A 39 3.37 -3.79 -17.31
C TYR A 39 3.66 -2.66 -16.31
N LYS A 40 2.79 -1.63 -16.38
CA LYS A 40 2.72 -0.42 -15.56
C LYS A 40 3.23 -0.70 -14.16
N SER A 41 4.37 -0.14 -13.75
CA SER A 41 4.70 0.00 -12.35
C SER A 41 4.40 1.44 -11.94
N VAL A 42 3.31 1.67 -11.20
CA VAL A 42 3.05 2.95 -10.54
C VAL A 42 3.95 2.98 -9.30
N ASN A 43 5.15 3.51 -9.42
CA ASN A 43 5.92 3.98 -8.26
C ASN A 43 5.95 5.50 -8.33
N ILE A 44 6.19 6.19 -7.23
CA ILE A 44 6.40 7.64 -7.30
C ILE A 44 7.58 7.90 -8.23
N GLU A 45 7.39 8.78 -9.22
CA GLU A 45 8.46 9.11 -10.14
C GLU A 45 9.52 9.91 -9.40
N THR A 46 10.67 9.28 -9.17
CA THR A 46 11.87 10.01 -8.77
C THR A 46 12.54 10.58 -10.01
N LEU A 47 13.28 11.68 -9.86
CA LEU A 47 14.04 12.30 -10.95
C LEU A 47 14.93 11.31 -11.72
N GLU A 48 15.46 10.29 -11.03
CA GLU A 48 16.31 9.25 -11.62
C GLU A 48 15.55 8.26 -12.51
N LYS A 49 14.26 8.00 -12.22
CA LYS A 49 13.48 6.92 -12.85
C LYS A 49 12.50 7.40 -13.92
N GLU A 50 12.11 8.66 -13.84
CA GLU A 50 11.10 9.27 -14.71
C GLU A 50 11.42 9.12 -16.20
N LEU A 51 12.67 9.35 -16.62
CA LEU A 51 13.08 9.28 -18.04
C LEU A 51 12.97 7.88 -18.65
N TRP A 52 12.94 6.84 -17.81
CA TRP A 52 12.95 5.44 -18.23
C TRP A 52 11.58 4.78 -18.12
N SER A 53 10.59 5.44 -17.51
CA SER A 53 9.25 4.89 -17.32
C SER A 53 8.38 5.10 -18.56
N LYS A 54 7.80 4.03 -19.09
CA LYS A 54 6.87 4.09 -20.23
C LYS A 54 5.56 4.83 -19.92
N HIS A 55 5.23 5.02 -18.63
CA HIS A 55 3.99 5.64 -18.18
C HIS A 55 4.24 6.55 -16.98
N ALA A 56 3.73 7.78 -17.02
CA ALA A 56 3.73 8.70 -15.88
C ALA A 56 2.91 8.13 -14.73
N SER A 57 3.58 7.69 -13.65
CA SER A 57 2.95 7.07 -12.50
C SER A 57 2.48 8.06 -11.43
N SER A 58 3.02 9.27 -11.43
CA SER A 58 2.58 10.38 -10.59
C SER A 58 2.51 11.67 -11.41
N TYR A 59 1.70 12.64 -10.98
CA TYR A 59 1.62 13.94 -11.65
C TYR A 59 2.92 14.76 -11.50
N PHE A 60 3.60 14.63 -10.36
CA PHE A 60 4.88 15.26 -10.09
C PHE A 60 6.02 14.23 -10.11
N ALA A 61 7.21 14.71 -10.45
CA ALA A 61 8.47 14.03 -10.18
C ALA A 61 9.08 14.56 -8.87
N TYR A 62 9.66 13.67 -8.07
CA TYR A 62 10.10 13.94 -6.71
C TYR A 62 11.61 13.82 -6.55
N LYS A 63 12.19 14.65 -5.68
CA LYS A 63 13.59 14.49 -5.22
C LYS A 63 13.69 13.49 -4.07
N GLY A 64 14.87 12.90 -3.92
CA GLY A 64 15.23 12.02 -2.81
C GLY A 64 14.59 10.64 -2.92
N TYR A 65 13.97 10.18 -1.84
CA TYR A 65 13.55 8.79 -1.69
C TYR A 65 12.02 8.66 -1.77
N ASP A 66 11.53 7.69 -2.53
CA ASP A 66 10.12 7.28 -2.58
C ASP A 66 9.69 6.52 -1.32
N ARG A 67 10.65 5.87 -0.63
CA ARG A 67 10.44 5.09 0.60
C ARG A 67 11.58 5.32 1.58
N ILE A 68 11.23 5.54 2.85
CA ILE A 68 12.22 5.87 3.90
C ILE A 68 13.33 4.83 4.06
N PHE A 69 13.04 3.53 3.92
CA PHE A 69 14.08 2.51 4.12
C PHE A 69 15.26 2.63 3.14
N LYS A 70 15.05 3.25 1.97
CA LYS A 70 16.11 3.47 0.99
C LYS A 70 17.12 4.51 1.46
N LEU A 71 16.72 5.43 2.35
CA LEU A 71 17.65 6.33 3.02
C LEU A 71 18.62 5.53 3.88
N PHE A 72 18.13 4.61 4.71
CA PHE A 72 19.00 3.81 5.59
C PHE A 72 19.94 2.86 4.83
N GLU A 73 19.66 2.56 3.56
CA GLU A 73 20.51 1.76 2.68
C GLU A 73 21.42 2.63 1.78
N SER A 74 21.36 3.97 1.86
CA SER A 74 22.08 4.87 0.95
C SER A 74 23.45 5.30 1.45
N GLU A 75 24.30 5.72 0.50
CA GLU A 75 25.61 6.30 0.81
C GLU A 75 25.49 7.62 1.59
N ASP A 76 24.40 8.38 1.38
CA ASP A 76 24.13 9.62 2.12
C ASP A 76 24.02 9.35 3.62
N TYR A 77 23.35 8.26 4.01
CA TYR A 77 23.19 7.87 5.41
C TYR A 77 24.53 7.49 6.03
N ILE A 78 25.37 6.74 5.31
CA ILE A 78 26.73 6.40 5.73
C ILE A 78 27.59 7.69 5.86
N ALA A 79 27.43 8.65 4.96
CA ALA A 79 28.14 9.93 5.03
C ALA A 79 27.69 10.77 6.24
N LEU A 80 26.41 10.75 6.58
CA LEU A 80 25.86 11.38 7.78
C LEU A 80 26.41 10.72 9.05
N GLU A 81 26.45 9.39 9.08
CA GLU A 81 27.05 8.62 10.17
C GLU A 81 28.54 8.94 10.33
N LYS A 82 29.30 9.15 9.25
CA LYS A 82 30.71 9.58 9.37
C LYS A 82 30.84 10.98 10.00
N LYS A 83 29.87 11.86 9.76
CA LYS A 83 29.95 13.29 10.08
C LYS A 83 29.38 13.70 11.43
N PHE A 84 28.30 13.07 11.87
CA PHE A 84 27.57 13.42 13.10
C PHE A 84 27.56 12.29 14.12
N ASN A 85 27.74 12.57 15.42
CA ASN A 85 27.90 11.54 16.46
C ASN A 85 26.58 11.01 17.01
N THR A 86 25.51 11.79 16.87
CA THR A 86 24.17 11.42 17.35
C THR A 86 23.13 11.56 16.25
N MET A 87 22.13 10.67 16.27
CA MET A 87 20.95 10.68 15.41
C MET A 87 19.69 10.61 16.28
N TRP A 88 18.78 11.56 16.12
CA TRP A 88 17.46 11.52 16.76
C TRP A 88 16.39 11.35 15.69
N SER A 89 15.49 10.40 15.89
CA SER A 89 14.30 10.19 15.03
C SER A 89 13.06 10.69 15.76
N LEU A 90 12.28 11.53 15.10
CA LEU A 90 11.05 12.15 15.59
C LEU A 90 9.91 11.90 14.61
N ASP A 91 8.69 11.85 15.14
CA ASP A 91 7.44 11.73 14.38
C ASP A 91 6.47 12.83 14.80
N ILE A 92 5.64 13.32 13.88
CA ILE A 92 4.56 14.25 14.20
C ILE A 92 3.32 13.45 14.58
N ALA A 93 2.81 13.67 15.78
CA ALA A 93 1.62 12.99 16.27
C ALA A 93 0.39 13.37 15.42
N ASN A 94 -0.34 12.36 14.93
CA ASN A 94 -1.57 12.52 14.15
C ASN A 94 -1.44 13.57 13.04
N CYS A 95 -0.33 13.56 12.31
CA CYS A 95 0.07 14.61 11.37
C CYS A 95 -1.08 15.08 10.47
N PHE A 96 -1.63 14.18 9.64
CA PHE A 96 -2.66 14.53 8.66
C PHE A 96 -3.98 14.98 9.31
N ASP A 97 -4.36 14.40 10.44
CA ASP A 97 -5.57 14.79 11.19
C ASP A 97 -5.41 16.15 11.91
N SER A 98 -4.17 16.53 12.23
CA SER A 98 -3.86 17.76 12.97
C SER A 98 -3.63 18.97 12.05
N ILE A 99 -3.47 18.76 10.73
CA ILE A 99 -3.27 19.87 9.80
C ILE A 99 -4.54 20.70 9.70
N TYR A 100 -4.45 21.95 10.14
CA TYR A 100 -5.49 22.95 9.93
C TYR A 100 -5.34 23.54 8.52
N THR A 101 -6.33 23.33 7.66
CA THR A 101 -6.27 23.65 6.21
C THR A 101 -5.92 25.11 5.93
N HIS A 102 -6.46 26.05 6.69
CA HIS A 102 -6.16 27.48 6.55
C HIS A 102 -4.69 27.86 6.81
N THR A 103 -3.90 27.00 7.47
CA THR A 103 -2.47 27.24 7.70
C THR A 103 -1.66 27.32 6.40
N ILE A 104 -2.18 26.78 5.28
CA ILE A 104 -1.55 26.89 3.97
C ILE A 104 -1.36 28.35 3.54
N SER A 105 -2.31 29.21 3.88
CA SER A 105 -2.21 30.65 3.62
C SER A 105 -1.10 31.28 4.44
N TRP A 106 -0.90 30.86 5.69
CA TRP A 106 0.19 31.34 6.55
C TRP A 106 1.56 30.90 6.02
N ALA A 107 1.68 29.65 5.58
CA ALA A 107 2.91 29.08 5.04
C ALA A 107 3.35 29.71 3.71
N ILE A 108 2.40 30.11 2.85
CA ILE A 108 2.70 30.67 1.54
C ILE A 108 3.02 32.17 1.61
N LYS A 109 2.29 32.92 2.45
CA LYS A 109 2.26 34.39 2.36
C LYS A 109 2.90 35.14 3.53
N ASN A 110 3.43 34.44 4.53
CA ASN A 110 3.72 34.98 5.86
C ASN A 110 2.44 35.48 6.58
N LYS A 111 2.29 35.08 7.85
CA LYS A 111 1.08 35.29 8.66
C LYS A 111 0.65 36.77 8.77
N GLU A 112 1.60 37.70 8.75
CA GLU A 112 1.37 39.14 8.88
C GLU A 112 0.83 39.80 7.60
N PHE A 113 1.27 39.34 6.43
CA PHE A 113 0.81 39.85 5.13
C PHE A 113 -0.63 39.41 4.82
N VAL A 114 -1.03 38.22 5.30
CA VAL A 114 -2.41 37.70 5.14
C VAL A 114 -3.39 38.52 5.96
N LYS A 115 -3.07 38.85 7.21
CA LYS A 115 -3.95 39.65 8.09
C LYS A 115 -4.24 41.06 7.52
N THR A 116 -3.32 41.61 6.72
CA THR A 116 -3.43 42.96 6.14
C THR A 116 -4.06 43.01 4.75
N ASN A 117 -4.16 41.88 4.02
CA ASN A 117 -4.60 41.86 2.60
C ASN A 117 -5.73 40.86 2.30
N LEU A 118 -6.64 40.62 3.26
CA LEU A 118 -7.76 39.66 3.16
C LEU A 118 -8.69 39.85 1.94
N ASN A 119 -8.70 41.03 1.29
CA ASN A 119 -9.73 41.40 0.30
C ASN A 119 -9.28 41.44 -1.18
N LYS A 120 -8.15 40.83 -1.58
CA LYS A 120 -7.67 40.87 -2.98
C LYS A 120 -7.72 39.52 -3.71
N GLY A 121 -8.83 39.27 -4.43
CA GLY A 121 -8.98 38.26 -5.50
C GLY A 121 -8.94 36.78 -5.08
N LYS A 122 -9.35 35.86 -5.96
CA LYS A 122 -9.22 34.40 -5.75
C LYS A 122 -7.73 34.03 -5.66
N GLN A 123 -7.24 33.80 -4.46
CA GLN A 123 -5.83 33.52 -4.21
C GLN A 123 -5.55 32.02 -4.33
N PHE A 124 -4.41 31.65 -4.93
CA PHE A 124 -3.96 30.25 -5.07
C PHE A 124 -4.09 29.43 -3.76
N SER A 125 -3.73 30.03 -2.62
CA SER A 125 -3.84 29.39 -1.31
C SER A 125 -5.29 29.12 -0.88
N GLU A 126 -6.23 30.02 -1.20
CA GLU A 126 -7.65 29.86 -0.90
C GLU A 126 -8.31 28.78 -1.76
N GLU A 127 -7.88 28.65 -3.02
CA GLU A 127 -8.40 27.59 -3.90
C GLU A 127 -7.93 26.21 -3.42
N LEU A 128 -6.65 26.07 -3.05
CA LEU A 128 -6.14 24.82 -2.47
C LEU A 128 -6.87 24.46 -1.17
N ASP A 129 -7.02 25.42 -0.28
CA ASP A 129 -7.73 25.28 0.99
C ASP A 129 -9.17 24.78 0.77
N LYS A 130 -9.94 25.45 -0.10
CA LYS A 130 -11.31 25.04 -0.47
C LYS A 130 -11.37 23.64 -1.08
N ILE A 131 -10.40 23.25 -1.90
CA ILE A 131 -10.36 21.90 -2.52
C ILE A 131 -10.17 20.83 -1.43
N ILE A 132 -9.25 21.04 -0.50
CA ILE A 132 -9.00 20.08 0.59
C ILE A 132 -10.20 20.01 1.53
N GLN A 133 -10.78 21.15 1.93
CA GLN A 133 -11.99 21.18 2.75
C GLN A 133 -13.12 20.39 2.08
N ARG A 134 -13.44 20.68 0.81
CA ARG A 134 -14.49 19.96 0.07
C ARG A 134 -14.20 18.47 -0.07
N SER A 135 -12.93 18.08 -0.14
CA SER A 135 -12.52 16.67 -0.15
C SER A 135 -12.63 15.99 1.21
N ASN A 136 -12.84 16.76 2.27
CA ASN A 136 -12.98 16.31 3.66
C ASN A 136 -14.33 16.76 4.26
N ASN A 137 -15.43 16.66 3.52
CA ASN A 137 -16.79 17.05 3.99
C ASN A 137 -16.92 18.52 4.47
N ASN A 138 -16.14 19.43 3.88
CA ASN A 138 -15.98 20.83 4.29
C ASN A 138 -15.39 21.03 5.70
N GLU A 139 -14.74 20.01 6.26
CA GLU A 139 -13.98 20.14 7.51
C GLU A 139 -12.71 20.97 7.29
N THR A 140 -12.40 21.82 8.27
CA THR A 140 -11.20 22.67 8.24
C THR A 140 -10.02 22.05 8.98
N ASN A 141 -10.28 21.11 9.89
CA ASN A 141 -9.27 20.40 10.67
C ASN A 141 -9.08 19.00 10.09
N GLY A 142 -7.83 18.64 9.85
CA GLY A 142 -7.47 17.41 9.19
C GLY A 142 -7.59 17.50 7.67
N ILE A 143 -6.77 16.69 7.00
CA ILE A 143 -6.80 16.55 5.54
C ILE A 143 -6.95 15.07 5.14
N PRO A 144 -7.56 14.74 3.99
CA PRO A 144 -7.83 13.36 3.62
C PRO A 144 -6.57 12.49 3.58
N ILE A 145 -6.55 11.40 4.36
CA ILE A 145 -5.44 10.44 4.38
C ILE A 145 -5.55 9.51 3.17
N GLY A 146 -4.41 9.13 2.58
CA GLY A 146 -4.35 8.21 1.43
C GLY A 146 -4.24 8.90 0.07
N ALA A 147 -4.67 10.17 -0.04
CA ALA A 147 -4.54 10.93 -1.27
C ALA A 147 -3.13 11.54 -1.40
N GLU A 148 -2.44 11.23 -2.51
CA GLU A 148 -1.10 11.78 -2.78
C GLU A 148 -1.09 13.32 -2.83
N PHE A 149 -2.20 13.95 -3.22
CA PHE A 149 -2.31 15.40 -3.21
C PHE A 149 -2.36 15.98 -1.80
N SER A 150 -2.98 15.31 -0.82
CA SER A 150 -2.94 15.72 0.59
C SER A 150 -1.51 15.75 1.13
N ARG A 151 -0.66 14.80 0.69
CA ARG A 151 0.77 14.81 1.01
C ARG A 151 1.49 16.03 0.42
N VAL A 152 1.19 16.39 -0.83
CA VAL A 152 1.73 17.61 -1.46
C VAL A 152 1.26 18.85 -0.71
N PHE A 153 0.00 18.89 -0.27
CA PHE A 153 -0.54 19.99 0.54
C PHE A 153 0.21 20.14 1.87
N ALA A 154 0.43 19.03 2.60
CA ALA A 154 1.23 19.02 3.82
C ALA A 154 2.68 19.48 3.56
N GLU A 155 3.28 19.03 2.46
CA GLU A 155 4.64 19.41 2.08
C GLU A 155 4.80 20.93 1.88
N LEU A 156 3.79 21.62 1.33
CA LEU A 156 3.81 23.07 1.18
C LEU A 156 3.90 23.80 2.54
N ILE A 157 3.21 23.27 3.56
CA ILE A 157 3.26 23.79 4.92
C ILE A 157 4.63 23.52 5.53
N PHE A 158 5.09 22.26 5.47
CA PHE A 158 6.36 21.87 6.06
C PHE A 158 7.57 22.56 5.45
N GLN A 159 7.54 22.91 4.17
CA GLN A 159 8.61 23.68 3.52
C GLN A 159 8.80 25.07 4.16
N SER A 160 7.71 25.69 4.63
CA SER A 160 7.78 26.94 5.38
C SER A 160 8.32 26.71 6.79
N ILE A 161 7.87 25.65 7.47
CA ILE A 161 8.33 25.29 8.83
C ILE A 161 9.83 24.98 8.82
N ASP A 162 10.27 24.12 7.90
CA ASP A 162 11.68 23.73 7.73
C ASP A 162 12.58 24.94 7.50
N ARG A 163 12.14 25.90 6.69
CA ARG A 163 12.90 27.15 6.46
C ARG A 163 13.05 27.96 7.74
N ASN A 164 11.98 28.09 8.53
CA ASN A 164 12.01 28.83 9.78
C ASN A 164 12.92 28.15 10.83
N ILE A 165 12.93 26.81 10.88
CA ILE A 165 13.84 26.04 11.73
C ILE A 165 15.30 26.38 11.40
N ILE A 166 15.67 26.40 10.11
CA ILE A 166 17.04 26.73 9.68
C ILE A 166 17.44 28.15 10.11
N ILE A 167 16.54 29.12 9.93
CA ILE A 167 16.78 30.52 10.29
C ILE A 167 16.98 30.64 11.81
N LYS A 168 16.04 30.11 12.60
CA LYS A 168 16.06 30.20 14.06
C LYS A 168 17.26 29.50 14.69
N LEU A 169 17.68 28.35 14.16
CA LEU A 169 18.89 27.66 14.63
C LEU A 169 20.17 28.46 14.40
N LYS A 170 20.25 29.17 13.28
CA LYS A 170 21.38 30.03 12.97
C LYS A 170 21.39 31.29 13.84
N GLU A 171 20.25 31.95 13.99
CA GLU A 171 20.13 33.23 14.70
C GLU A 171 20.24 33.09 16.22
N VAL A 172 19.61 32.05 16.81
CA VAL A 172 19.55 31.89 18.27
C VAL A 172 20.73 31.09 18.82
N TYR A 173 21.13 30.03 18.12
CA TYR A 173 22.13 29.06 18.62
C TYR A 173 23.45 29.09 17.85
N GLY A 174 23.61 29.96 16.85
CA GLY A 174 24.81 30.00 16.00
C GLY A 174 25.06 28.70 15.21
N CYS A 175 24.06 27.82 15.15
CA CYS A 175 24.20 26.49 14.59
C CYS A 175 24.02 26.53 13.07
N THR A 176 25.10 26.27 12.34
CA THR A 176 25.08 26.15 10.88
C THR A 176 24.74 24.72 10.40
N CYS A 177 23.73 24.60 9.54
CA CYS A 177 23.34 23.35 8.87
C CYS A 177 24.50 22.79 8.01
N LYS A 178 24.62 21.46 7.97
CA LYS A 178 25.73 20.69 7.41
C LYS A 178 27.09 20.97 8.07
N ILE A 179 27.16 21.67 9.20
CA ILE A 179 28.41 21.79 9.99
C ILE A 179 28.16 21.19 11.36
N HIS A 180 27.24 21.80 12.11
CA HIS A 180 26.91 21.40 13.48
C HIS A 180 25.79 20.35 13.52
N TYR A 181 24.85 20.45 12.58
CA TYR A 181 23.71 19.56 12.47
C TYR A 181 23.28 19.38 11.02
N GLN A 182 22.51 18.35 10.72
CA GLN A 182 21.79 18.17 9.47
C GLN A 182 20.45 17.51 9.76
N VAL A 183 19.37 18.04 9.20
CA VAL A 183 18.03 17.48 9.35
C VAL A 183 17.56 16.94 8.01
N LEU A 184 17.05 15.71 8.02
CA LEU A 184 16.30 15.12 6.92
C LEU A 184 14.85 14.93 7.34
N ARG A 185 13.90 15.33 6.49
CA ARG A 185 12.47 15.09 6.73
C ARG A 185 11.88 14.23 5.62
N TYR A 186 11.25 13.13 6.01
CA TYR A 186 10.48 12.27 5.12
C TYR A 186 9.02 12.34 5.52
N VAL A 187 8.21 13.12 4.78
CA VAL A 187 6.81 13.39 5.13
C VAL A 187 6.73 14.03 6.53
N ASP A 188 6.29 13.28 7.54
CA ASP A 188 6.16 13.66 8.95
C ASP A 188 7.32 13.19 9.83
N ASP A 189 8.15 12.26 9.35
CA ASP A 189 9.33 11.78 10.07
C ASP A 189 10.50 12.77 9.95
N TYR A 190 11.05 13.22 11.08
CA TYR A 190 12.28 14.02 11.15
C TYR A 190 13.45 13.17 11.66
N PHE A 191 14.58 13.25 10.96
CA PHE A 191 15.86 12.67 11.37
C PHE A 191 16.87 13.78 11.59
N ILE A 192 17.24 14.00 12.85
CA ILE A 192 18.24 15.00 13.26
C ILE A 192 19.58 14.29 13.40
N PHE A 193 20.57 14.74 12.66
CA PHE A 193 21.96 14.33 12.82
C PHE A 193 22.74 15.51 13.43
N ALA A 194 23.46 15.29 14.52
CA ALA A 194 24.22 16.36 15.17
C ALA A 194 25.59 15.89 15.68
N VAL A 195 26.53 16.83 15.86
CA VAL A 195 27.88 16.53 16.35
C VAL A 195 27.90 16.15 17.84
N ASN A 196 26.89 16.55 18.62
CA ASN A 196 26.71 16.17 20.03
C ASN A 196 25.22 16.22 20.42
N GLN A 197 24.92 15.70 21.62
CA GLN A 197 23.55 15.65 22.14
C GLN A 197 22.96 17.04 22.42
N ASP A 198 23.78 18.02 22.83
CA ASP A 198 23.32 19.37 23.14
C ASP A 198 22.75 20.07 21.90
N ILE A 199 23.47 19.98 20.77
CA ILE A 199 22.99 20.51 19.48
C ILE A 199 21.74 19.76 19.02
N ALA A 200 21.68 18.44 19.19
CA ALA A 200 20.47 17.67 18.86
C ALA A 200 19.26 18.15 19.69
N GLN A 201 19.45 18.44 20.98
CA GLN A 201 18.41 18.98 21.86
C GLN A 201 17.96 20.38 21.43
N HIS A 202 18.88 21.26 21.02
CA HIS A 202 18.52 22.57 20.46
C HIS A 202 17.71 22.44 19.18
N VAL A 203 18.13 21.57 18.25
CA VAL A 203 17.40 21.30 17.00
C VAL A 203 16.01 20.74 17.28
N TYR A 204 15.90 19.78 18.20
CA TYR A 204 14.62 19.23 18.66
C TYR A 204 13.69 20.31 19.20
N GLY A 205 14.19 21.17 20.10
CA GLY A 205 13.40 22.25 20.69
C GLY A 205 12.88 23.23 19.64
N VAL A 206 13.73 23.64 18.69
CA VAL A 206 13.32 24.53 17.61
C VAL A 206 12.29 23.87 16.68
N ILE A 207 12.45 22.59 16.35
CA ILE A 207 11.45 21.85 15.56
C ILE A 207 10.10 21.85 16.29
N SER A 208 10.09 21.52 17.58
CA SER A 208 8.88 21.52 18.41
C SER A 208 8.19 22.88 18.41
N ASP A 209 8.94 23.97 18.66
CA ASP A 209 8.41 25.34 18.66
C ASP A 209 7.80 25.74 17.32
N GLU A 210 8.49 25.45 16.21
CA GLU A 210 8.03 25.85 14.88
C GLU A 210 6.83 25.04 14.41
N LEU A 211 6.74 23.75 14.77
CA LEU A 211 5.55 22.92 14.52
C LEU A 211 4.34 23.42 15.32
N ALA A 212 4.54 23.81 16.59
CA ALA A 212 3.46 24.29 17.45
C ALA A 212 2.76 25.55 16.91
N LYS A 213 3.47 26.40 16.14
CA LYS A 213 2.86 27.57 15.47
C LYS A 213 1.79 27.20 14.43
N TYR A 214 1.78 25.95 13.99
CA TYR A 214 0.85 25.37 13.01
C TYR A 214 -0.10 24.34 13.65
N ASN A 215 -0.18 24.28 14.99
CA ASN A 215 -0.93 23.29 15.76
C ASN A 215 -0.47 21.83 15.51
N LEU A 216 0.80 21.64 15.18
CA LEU A 216 1.42 20.32 15.02
C LEU A 216 2.33 20.04 16.22
N TYR A 217 2.34 18.79 16.69
CA TYR A 217 3.08 18.39 17.88
C TYR A 217 3.87 17.11 17.62
N LEU A 218 5.04 17.00 18.25
CA LEU A 218 5.86 15.80 18.19
C LEU A 218 5.24 14.70 19.06
N GLY A 219 5.33 13.44 18.60
CA GLY A 219 4.84 12.30 19.34
C GLY A 219 5.89 11.76 20.33
N ASP A 220 5.58 11.79 21.62
CA ASP A 220 6.50 11.33 22.69
C ASP A 220 6.86 9.84 22.59
N LYS A 221 5.95 9.00 22.08
CA LYS A 221 6.13 7.53 22.03
C LYS A 221 7.15 7.04 21.01
N LYS A 222 7.59 7.89 20.07
CA LYS A 222 8.47 7.49 18.95
C LYS A 222 9.81 8.24 18.92
N LEU A 223 10.12 9.03 19.94
CA LEU A 223 11.44 9.66 20.06
C LEU A 223 12.51 8.58 20.25
N SER A 224 13.36 8.40 19.23
CA SER A 224 14.51 7.50 19.29
C SER A 224 15.78 8.33 19.27
N LYS A 225 16.65 8.12 20.26
CA LYS A 225 17.97 8.77 20.36
C LYS A 225 19.03 7.70 20.24
N ILE A 226 19.88 7.81 19.23
CA ILE A 226 20.91 6.83 18.91
C ILE A 226 22.26 7.57 18.83
N GLU A 227 23.28 7.00 19.45
CA GLU A 227 24.67 7.39 19.24
C GLU A 227 25.33 6.38 18.30
N ARG A 228 26.41 6.78 17.63
CA ARG A 228 27.12 5.87 16.72
C ARG A 228 27.49 4.56 17.42
N PRO A 229 27.32 3.39 16.76
CA PRO A 229 26.85 3.23 15.37
C PRO A 229 25.33 3.41 15.22
N PHE A 230 24.90 4.01 14.11
CA PHE A 230 23.48 4.31 13.84
C PHE A 230 22.71 3.07 13.34
N LEU A 231 22.60 2.06 14.20
CA LEU A 231 21.85 0.84 13.93
C LEU A 231 20.48 0.87 14.63
N THR A 232 19.40 0.86 13.83
CA THR A 232 18.04 0.74 14.36
C THR A 232 17.66 -0.73 14.55
N SER A 233 16.77 -1.02 15.51
CA SER A 233 16.25 -2.38 15.72
C SER A 233 15.59 -2.97 14.46
N LYS A 234 14.96 -2.12 13.63
CA LYS A 234 14.39 -2.53 12.35
C LYS A 234 15.47 -2.95 11.36
N SER A 235 16.55 -2.17 11.25
CA SER A 235 17.69 -2.48 10.38
C SER A 235 18.37 -3.78 10.79
N GLU A 236 18.58 -3.98 12.09
CA GLU A 236 19.14 -5.21 12.66
C GLU A 236 18.31 -6.44 12.29
N MET A 237 17.00 -6.37 12.48
CA MET A 237 16.09 -7.46 12.12
C MET A 237 16.08 -7.78 10.62
N VAL A 238 16.21 -6.76 9.76
CA VAL A 238 16.34 -6.96 8.30
C VAL A 238 17.65 -7.64 7.94
N ILE A 239 18.76 -7.31 8.61
CA ILE A 239 20.06 -7.97 8.41
C ILE A 239 19.97 -9.45 8.79
N GLU A 240 19.37 -9.77 9.93
CA GLU A 240 19.16 -11.17 10.34
C GLU A 240 18.23 -11.92 9.37
N ALA A 241 17.14 -11.28 8.93
CA ALA A 241 16.27 -11.86 7.91
C ALA A 241 17.03 -12.14 6.59
N LYS A 242 17.95 -11.25 6.16
CA LYS A 242 18.81 -11.49 4.99
C LYS A 242 19.68 -12.74 5.17
N LYS A 243 20.25 -12.98 6.36
CA LYS A 243 21.03 -14.20 6.66
C LYS A 243 20.18 -15.46 6.58
N ILE A 244 18.98 -15.44 7.18
CA ILE A 244 18.05 -16.58 7.15
C ILE A 244 17.59 -16.87 5.71
N LEU A 245 17.33 -15.83 4.92
CA LEU A 245 16.97 -15.96 3.51
C LEU A 245 18.11 -16.54 2.66
N LYS A 246 19.37 -16.23 2.99
CA LYS A 246 20.53 -16.85 2.33
C LYS A 246 20.60 -18.35 2.63
N PHE A 247 20.46 -18.72 3.90
CA PHE A 247 20.37 -20.13 4.31
C PHE A 247 19.21 -20.85 3.61
N PHE A 248 18.07 -20.18 3.48
CA PHE A 248 16.93 -20.69 2.71
C PHE A 248 17.29 -20.92 1.24
N ASP A 249 17.91 -19.93 0.59
CA ASP A 249 18.28 -20.01 -0.82
C ASP A 249 19.24 -21.17 -1.10
N GLU A 250 20.25 -21.37 -0.24
CA GLU A 250 21.20 -22.49 -0.34
C GLU A 250 20.52 -23.86 -0.23
N LYS A 251 19.37 -23.95 0.45
CA LYS A 251 18.59 -25.19 0.54
C LYS A 251 17.65 -25.41 -0.64
N ILE A 252 17.09 -24.35 -1.22
CA ILE A 252 16.14 -24.44 -2.33
C ILE A 252 16.82 -24.46 -3.69
N PHE A 253 17.89 -23.69 -3.88
CA PHE A 253 18.58 -23.52 -5.15
C PHE A 253 19.97 -24.16 -5.08
N SER A 254 20.39 -24.85 -6.15
CA SER A 254 21.79 -25.23 -6.36
C SER A 254 22.48 -24.24 -7.29
N ASP A 255 23.65 -23.78 -6.88
CA ASP A 255 24.60 -23.15 -7.79
C ASP A 255 25.33 -24.26 -8.56
N ARG A 256 25.12 -24.36 -9.87
CA ARG A 256 26.06 -25.11 -10.71
C ARG A 256 27.35 -24.30 -10.81
N SER A 257 28.47 -24.96 -10.52
CA SER A 257 29.81 -24.44 -10.83
C SER A 257 29.87 -23.84 -12.23
N ARG A 258 30.60 -22.73 -12.38
CA ARG A 258 30.99 -22.19 -13.69
C ARG A 258 31.60 -23.30 -14.56
N ASN A 259 30.85 -23.84 -15.50
CA ASN A 259 31.44 -24.53 -16.64
C ASN A 259 31.83 -23.45 -17.64
N CYS A 260 33.12 -23.30 -17.91
CA CYS A 260 33.75 -22.19 -18.63
C CYS A 260 33.32 -22.01 -20.10
N ASN A 261 32.30 -22.70 -20.62
CA ASN A 261 31.95 -22.68 -22.04
C ASN A 261 30.50 -22.27 -22.37
N GLU A 262 29.66 -21.91 -21.39
CA GLU A 262 28.33 -21.32 -21.66
C GLU A 262 28.05 -20.17 -20.68
N ASN A 263 27.83 -18.95 -21.20
CA ASN A 263 27.56 -17.73 -20.43
C ASN A 263 26.16 -17.70 -19.77
N GLU A 264 25.52 -18.86 -19.55
CA GLU A 264 24.24 -18.96 -18.84
C GLU A 264 24.42 -19.70 -17.52
N VAL A 265 24.36 -18.97 -16.40
CA VAL A 265 24.22 -19.57 -15.07
C VAL A 265 22.82 -20.17 -14.97
N LYS A 266 22.68 -21.48 -15.23
CA LYS A 266 21.43 -22.22 -15.02
C LYS A 266 21.34 -22.65 -13.56
N SER A 267 20.66 -21.86 -12.71
CA SER A 267 20.27 -22.30 -11.36
C SER A 267 19.29 -23.46 -11.45
N LYS A 268 19.55 -24.59 -10.77
CA LYS A 268 18.58 -25.70 -10.62
C LYS A 268 17.91 -25.64 -9.24
N VAL A 269 16.69 -26.17 -9.13
CA VAL A 269 16.02 -26.38 -7.84
C VAL A 269 16.55 -27.68 -7.20
N ASN A 270 16.80 -27.65 -5.90
CA ASN A 270 17.25 -28.81 -5.15
C ASN A 270 16.06 -29.71 -4.79
N TYR A 271 16.29 -31.02 -4.81
CA TYR A 271 15.34 -31.97 -4.22
C TYR A 271 15.28 -31.80 -2.69
N ILE A 272 14.06 -31.71 -2.15
CA ILE A 272 13.82 -31.43 -0.72
C ILE A 272 13.25 -32.67 -0.05
N TYR A 273 14.09 -33.43 0.64
CA TYR A 273 13.70 -34.70 1.27
C TYR A 273 12.67 -34.54 2.42
N ARG A 274 12.66 -33.40 3.14
CA ARG A 274 11.79 -33.16 4.30
C ARG A 274 11.31 -31.71 4.37
N SER A 275 10.33 -31.38 3.53
CA SER A 275 9.72 -30.04 3.43
C SER A 275 9.25 -29.48 4.77
N GLU A 276 8.51 -30.28 5.57
CA GLU A 276 8.01 -29.86 6.89
C GLU A 276 9.13 -29.54 7.90
N LYS A 277 10.24 -30.29 7.88
CA LYS A 277 11.39 -29.99 8.77
C LYS A 277 12.10 -28.71 8.35
N LEU A 278 12.20 -28.45 7.05
CA LEU A 278 12.79 -27.22 6.53
C LEU A 278 11.94 -26.01 6.95
N ILE A 279 10.61 -26.07 6.74
CA ILE A 279 9.67 -25.04 7.20
C ILE A 279 9.87 -24.78 8.69
N LYS A 280 9.80 -25.83 9.52
CA LYS A 280 9.98 -25.70 10.97
C LYS A 280 11.32 -25.05 11.33
N SER A 281 12.42 -25.50 10.73
CA SER A 281 13.76 -24.94 10.98
C SER A 281 13.84 -23.45 10.66
N ILE A 282 13.27 -23.01 9.52
CA ILE A 282 13.26 -21.59 9.13
C ILE A 282 12.40 -20.79 10.11
N LEU A 283 11.22 -21.30 10.46
CA LEU A 283 10.32 -20.65 11.40
C LEU A 283 10.96 -20.54 12.79
N ASP A 284 11.67 -21.55 13.25
CA ASP A 284 12.36 -21.54 14.55
C ASP A 284 13.54 -20.55 14.57
N LEU A 285 14.28 -20.41 13.45
CA LEU A 285 15.32 -19.38 13.30
C LEU A 285 14.74 -17.96 13.33
N ILE A 286 13.56 -17.75 12.73
CA ILE A 286 12.91 -16.42 12.74
C ILE A 286 12.31 -16.15 14.12
N LYS A 287 11.71 -17.15 14.76
CA LYS A 287 11.16 -17.08 16.12
C LYS A 287 12.22 -16.68 17.13
N SER A 288 13.39 -17.31 17.11
CA SER A 288 14.46 -17.04 18.08
C SER A 288 14.96 -15.60 18.00
N ARG A 289 15.00 -15.00 16.80
CA ARG A 289 15.35 -13.59 16.62
C ARG A 289 14.21 -12.64 16.98
N CYS A 290 12.97 -13.03 16.72
CA CYS A 290 11.82 -12.22 17.10
C CYS A 290 11.57 -12.21 18.61
N SER A 291 11.97 -13.25 19.36
CA SER A 291 11.82 -13.27 20.82
C SER A 291 12.72 -12.26 21.55
N GLU A 292 13.78 -11.79 20.90
CA GLU A 292 14.72 -10.81 21.47
C GLU A 292 14.21 -9.35 21.31
N SER A 293 13.14 -9.12 20.55
CA SER A 293 12.60 -7.76 20.28
C SER A 293 11.10 -7.68 20.52
N ASN A 294 10.64 -6.62 21.20
CA ASN A 294 9.22 -6.42 21.52
C ASN A 294 8.30 -6.33 20.28
N ASP A 295 8.85 -5.99 19.10
CA ASP A 295 8.12 -5.80 17.84
C ASP A 295 8.62 -6.70 16.68
N GLY A 296 9.28 -7.83 16.99
CA GLY A 296 10.03 -8.62 16.00
C GLY A 296 9.24 -9.01 14.75
N TYR A 297 8.08 -9.66 14.91
CA TYR A 297 7.27 -10.10 13.77
C TYR A 297 6.68 -8.95 12.95
N GLN A 298 6.31 -7.85 13.60
CA GLN A 298 5.66 -6.72 12.93
C GLN A 298 6.59 -6.06 11.91
N ASN A 299 7.88 -5.98 12.24
CA ASN A 299 8.88 -5.35 11.38
C ASN A 299 9.39 -6.31 10.28
N VAL A 300 9.42 -7.61 10.55
CA VAL A 300 10.07 -8.60 9.68
C VAL A 300 9.09 -9.25 8.68
N ALA A 301 7.84 -9.51 9.08
CA ALA A 301 6.88 -10.24 8.24
C ALA A 301 6.67 -9.60 6.84
N PRO A 302 6.47 -8.26 6.70
CA PRO A 302 6.30 -7.66 5.37
C PRO A 302 7.53 -7.80 4.48
N TYR A 303 8.74 -7.75 5.07
CA TYR A 303 10.00 -7.92 4.36
C TYR A 303 10.16 -9.36 3.86
N LEU A 304 9.95 -10.34 4.75
CA LEU A 304 10.03 -11.76 4.41
C LEU A 304 9.04 -12.15 3.31
N ILE A 305 7.77 -11.74 3.44
CA ILE A 305 6.74 -12.00 2.43
C ILE A 305 7.14 -11.39 1.08
N SER A 306 7.75 -10.20 1.07
CA SER A 306 8.29 -9.62 -0.16
C SER A 306 9.42 -10.45 -0.76
N ALA A 307 10.32 -10.95 0.07
CA ALA A 307 11.47 -11.73 -0.35
C ALA A 307 11.06 -13.11 -0.89
N PHE A 308 10.07 -13.74 -0.25
CA PHE A 308 9.48 -15.00 -0.68
C PHE A 308 8.66 -14.86 -1.98
N ALA A 309 7.87 -13.79 -2.12
CA ALA A 309 7.15 -13.51 -3.38
C ALA A 309 8.10 -13.33 -4.58
N LYS A 310 9.28 -12.71 -4.38
CA LYS A 310 10.31 -12.64 -5.42
C LYS A 310 10.86 -14.02 -5.80
N ARG A 311 11.03 -14.92 -4.83
CA ARG A 311 11.51 -16.29 -5.05
C ARG A 311 10.48 -17.15 -5.80
N ILE A 312 9.19 -16.97 -5.53
CA ILE A 312 8.12 -17.61 -6.31
C ILE A 312 8.21 -17.21 -7.78
N ARG A 313 8.39 -15.91 -8.09
CA ARG A 313 8.58 -15.46 -9.47
C ARG A 313 9.81 -16.09 -10.11
N ARG A 314 10.95 -16.06 -9.41
CA ARG A 314 12.18 -16.71 -9.86
C ARG A 314 11.97 -18.20 -10.16
N LEU A 315 11.26 -18.94 -9.30
CA LEU A 315 10.96 -20.36 -9.55
C LEU A 315 10.11 -20.57 -10.80
N VAL A 316 9.05 -19.78 -10.98
CA VAL A 316 8.17 -19.86 -12.15
C VAL A 316 8.91 -19.49 -13.45
N GLU A 317 9.82 -18.51 -13.40
CA GLU A 317 10.65 -18.08 -14.54
C GLU A 317 11.77 -19.06 -14.88
N LEU A 318 12.33 -19.74 -13.87
CA LEU A 318 13.40 -20.73 -14.06
C LEU A 318 12.91 -22.02 -14.73
N TYR A 319 11.63 -22.37 -14.57
CA TYR A 319 11.08 -23.58 -15.16
C TYR A 319 11.02 -23.46 -16.69
N LYS A 320 11.70 -24.37 -17.39
CA LYS A 320 11.57 -24.51 -18.84
C LYS A 320 10.73 -25.76 -19.12
N ALA A 321 9.74 -25.65 -20.00
CA ALA A 321 8.83 -26.75 -20.34
C ALA A 321 9.51 -28.00 -20.94
N GLU A 322 10.79 -27.87 -21.32
CA GLU A 322 11.64 -28.97 -21.81
C GLU A 322 12.26 -29.79 -20.65
N ASP A 323 12.09 -29.38 -19.38
CA ASP A 323 12.57 -30.12 -18.21
C ASP A 323 11.63 -31.28 -17.83
N ASP A 324 12.20 -32.46 -17.54
CA ASP A 324 11.51 -33.72 -17.22
C ASP A 324 10.51 -33.62 -16.02
N LYS A 325 9.52 -34.52 -15.91
CA LYS A 325 8.48 -34.52 -14.86
C LYS A 325 9.02 -34.55 -13.44
N GLU A 326 10.19 -35.17 -13.21
CA GLU A 326 10.85 -35.15 -11.90
C GLU A 326 11.24 -33.73 -11.48
N SER A 327 11.59 -32.86 -12.43
CA SER A 327 11.87 -31.45 -12.15
C SER A 327 10.62 -30.73 -11.64
N LEU A 328 9.45 -30.91 -12.28
CA LEU A 328 8.24 -30.19 -11.89
C LEU A 328 7.81 -30.49 -10.44
N SER A 329 8.05 -31.72 -9.96
CA SER A 329 7.81 -32.07 -8.55
C SER A 329 8.73 -31.31 -7.59
N GLU A 330 10.00 -31.10 -7.94
CA GLU A 330 10.95 -30.31 -7.15
C GLU A 330 10.49 -28.84 -7.07
N PHE A 331 10.05 -28.26 -8.20
CA PHE A 331 9.50 -26.91 -8.24
C PHE A 331 8.21 -26.81 -7.43
N TYR A 332 7.32 -27.80 -7.52
CA TYR A 332 6.09 -27.85 -6.73
C TYR A 332 6.41 -27.80 -5.23
N GLU A 333 7.27 -28.68 -4.72
CA GLU A 333 7.64 -28.70 -3.31
C GLU A 333 8.25 -27.37 -2.85
N ALA A 334 9.15 -26.78 -3.64
CA ALA A 334 9.74 -25.48 -3.34
C ALA A 334 8.68 -24.37 -3.26
N ILE A 335 7.74 -24.33 -4.20
CA ILE A 335 6.64 -23.36 -4.23
C ILE A 335 5.74 -23.51 -3.00
N ILE A 336 5.35 -24.75 -2.65
CA ILE A 336 4.47 -25.02 -1.50
C ILE A 336 5.13 -24.60 -0.19
N ILE A 337 6.42 -24.89 -0.01
CA ILE A 337 7.18 -24.47 1.18
C ILE A 337 7.13 -22.95 1.33
N ILE A 338 7.39 -22.20 0.24
CA ILE A 338 7.39 -20.74 0.27
C ILE A 338 5.99 -20.21 0.62
N ILE A 339 4.94 -20.74 -0.03
CA ILE A 339 3.56 -20.32 0.20
C ILE A 339 3.12 -20.59 1.65
N LYS A 340 3.42 -21.77 2.21
CA LYS A 340 3.12 -22.09 3.62
C LYS A 340 3.80 -21.12 4.58
N ILE A 341 5.06 -20.78 4.34
CA ILE A 341 5.79 -19.78 5.15
C ILE A 341 5.13 -18.39 5.01
N MET A 342 4.72 -18.00 3.80
CA MET A 342 3.99 -16.74 3.59
C MET A 342 2.66 -16.70 4.34
N PHE A 343 1.88 -17.79 4.32
CA PHE A 343 0.63 -17.92 5.10
C PHE A 343 0.90 -17.83 6.61
N PHE A 344 1.94 -18.47 7.12
CA PHE A 344 2.32 -18.39 8.53
C PHE A 344 2.54 -16.93 8.98
N PHE A 345 3.37 -16.18 8.27
CA PHE A 345 3.64 -14.77 8.60
C PHE A 345 2.41 -13.88 8.40
N HIS A 346 1.60 -14.16 7.38
CA HIS A 346 0.37 -13.43 7.14
C HIS A 346 -0.65 -13.66 8.26
N ASN A 347 -0.83 -14.90 8.72
CA ASN A 347 -1.78 -15.24 9.78
C ASN A 347 -1.40 -14.67 11.15
N ILE A 348 -0.09 -14.53 11.43
CA ILE A 348 0.38 -13.90 12.68
C ILE A 348 0.13 -12.40 12.68
N LYS A 349 0.50 -11.72 11.60
CA LYS A 349 0.33 -10.27 11.49
C LYS A 349 -0.13 -9.89 10.07
N PRO A 350 -1.46 -9.94 9.83
CA PRO A 350 -2.02 -9.52 8.56
C PRO A 350 -1.71 -8.05 8.30
N SER A 351 -1.36 -7.73 7.06
CA SER A 351 -1.26 -6.36 6.57
C SER A 351 -1.72 -6.26 5.13
N VAL A 352 -2.21 -5.10 4.69
CA VAL A 352 -2.66 -4.92 3.30
C VAL A 352 -1.54 -5.22 2.30
N SER A 353 -0.30 -4.82 2.62
CA SER A 353 0.85 -5.11 1.74
C SER A 353 1.22 -6.59 1.70
N SER A 354 1.13 -7.30 2.84
CA SER A 354 1.41 -8.75 2.87
C SER A 354 0.34 -9.56 2.16
N SER A 355 -0.94 -9.24 2.39
CA SER A 355 -2.08 -9.92 1.74
C SER A 355 -2.06 -9.76 0.22
N ASN A 356 -1.80 -8.55 -0.30
CA ASN A 356 -1.69 -8.32 -1.73
C ASN A 356 -0.55 -9.14 -2.36
N ARG A 357 0.61 -9.22 -1.69
CA ARG A 357 1.75 -10.03 -2.16
C ARG A 357 1.43 -11.52 -2.16
N LEU A 358 0.78 -12.01 -1.11
CA LEU A 358 0.35 -13.40 -1.01
C LEU A 358 -0.69 -13.73 -2.10
N ALA A 359 -1.74 -12.92 -2.23
CA ALA A 359 -2.75 -13.04 -3.29
C ALA A 359 -2.12 -13.08 -4.69
N LYS A 360 -1.15 -12.20 -4.94
CA LYS A 360 -0.42 -12.16 -6.21
C LYS A 360 0.40 -13.43 -6.44
N SER A 361 1.13 -13.89 -5.41
CA SER A 361 1.88 -15.15 -5.48
C SER A 361 0.97 -16.34 -5.80
N ILE A 362 -0.21 -16.40 -5.16
CA ILE A 362 -1.22 -17.43 -5.45
C ILE A 362 -1.65 -17.37 -6.91
N ALA A 363 -2.00 -16.19 -7.42
CA ALA A 363 -2.42 -16.03 -8.81
C ALA A 363 -1.32 -16.36 -9.83
N ILE A 364 -0.05 -16.04 -9.53
CA ILE A 364 1.10 -16.38 -10.39
C ILE A 364 1.27 -17.91 -10.44
N VAL A 365 1.28 -18.56 -9.29
CA VAL A 365 1.45 -20.01 -9.17
C VAL A 365 0.29 -20.76 -9.82
N GLN A 366 -0.94 -20.28 -9.64
CA GLN A 366 -2.12 -20.85 -10.31
C GLN A 366 -1.95 -20.82 -11.84
N LYS A 367 -1.58 -19.67 -12.41
CA LYS A 367 -1.35 -19.56 -13.85
C LYS A 367 -0.23 -20.46 -14.36
N PHE A 368 0.82 -20.61 -13.56
CA PHE A 368 1.91 -21.52 -13.86
C PHE A 368 1.39 -22.97 -13.95
N PHE A 369 0.71 -23.48 -12.93
CA PHE A 369 0.22 -24.86 -12.96
C PHE A 369 -0.93 -25.09 -13.96
N ILE A 370 -1.76 -24.09 -14.26
CA ILE A 370 -2.73 -24.17 -15.37
C ILE A 370 -2.04 -24.53 -16.70
N LYS A 371 -0.83 -24.01 -16.94
CA LYS A 371 -0.07 -24.26 -18.16
C LYS A 371 0.70 -25.57 -18.11
N GLU A 372 1.28 -25.91 -16.97
CA GLU A 372 2.25 -27.01 -16.88
C GLU A 372 1.66 -28.34 -16.36
N SER A 373 0.70 -28.33 -15.42
CA SER A 373 0.12 -29.58 -14.87
C SER A 373 -1.17 -29.38 -14.07
N GLU A 374 -2.24 -30.04 -14.54
CA GLU A 374 -3.54 -30.08 -13.85
C GLU A 374 -3.47 -30.80 -12.49
N ILE A 375 -2.69 -31.89 -12.38
CA ILE A 375 -2.54 -32.65 -11.13
C ILE A 375 -1.92 -31.77 -10.03
N PHE A 376 -0.86 -31.04 -10.35
CA PHE A 376 -0.22 -30.14 -9.38
C PHE A 376 -1.06 -28.89 -9.12
N LEU A 377 -1.86 -28.44 -10.10
CA LEU A 377 -2.82 -27.35 -9.90
C LEU A 377 -3.85 -27.74 -8.83
N ASP A 378 -4.44 -28.93 -8.90
CA ASP A 378 -5.45 -29.37 -7.95
C ASP A 378 -4.89 -29.55 -6.54
N LYS A 379 -3.71 -30.19 -6.42
CA LYS A 379 -2.99 -30.28 -5.13
C LYS A 379 -2.66 -28.91 -4.54
N PHE A 380 -2.26 -27.96 -5.39
CA PHE A 380 -2.00 -26.59 -4.97
C PHE A 380 -3.27 -25.91 -4.45
N LYS A 381 -4.39 -26.02 -5.17
CA LYS A 381 -5.69 -25.46 -4.74
C LYS A 381 -6.13 -26.07 -3.40
N ASP A 382 -6.03 -27.39 -3.22
CA ASP A 382 -6.36 -28.06 -1.96
C ASP A 382 -5.54 -27.53 -0.78
N MET A 383 -4.23 -27.35 -0.98
CA MET A 383 -3.34 -26.78 0.03
C MET A 383 -3.75 -25.35 0.39
N ILE A 384 -3.99 -24.50 -0.61
CA ILE A 384 -4.43 -23.10 -0.38
C ILE A 384 -5.75 -23.06 0.37
N MET A 385 -6.73 -23.87 -0.03
CA MET A 385 -8.03 -23.93 0.62
C MET A 385 -7.89 -24.41 2.08
N THR A 386 -6.97 -25.34 2.35
CA THR A 386 -6.64 -25.79 3.71
C THR A 386 -6.04 -24.66 4.55
N GLU A 387 -5.08 -23.89 4.01
CA GLU A 387 -4.51 -22.72 4.70
C GLU A 387 -5.55 -21.62 4.95
N LEU A 388 -6.49 -21.41 4.02
CA LEU A 388 -7.63 -20.52 4.21
C LEU A 388 -8.55 -21.00 5.34
N ARG A 389 -8.78 -22.33 5.47
CA ARG A 389 -9.57 -22.87 6.59
C ARG A 389 -8.91 -22.59 7.94
N ASN A 390 -7.58 -22.59 7.98
CA ASN A 390 -6.81 -22.32 9.19
C ASN A 390 -6.69 -20.82 9.51
N MET A 391 -7.06 -19.94 8.58
CA MET A 391 -7.10 -18.49 8.78
C MET A 391 -8.28 -18.14 9.68
N ARG A 392 -8.02 -17.91 10.97
CA ARG A 392 -9.08 -17.54 11.92
C ARG A 392 -9.56 -16.10 11.70
N PHE A 393 -10.87 -15.90 11.67
CA PHE A 393 -11.46 -14.59 11.93
C PHE A 393 -11.27 -14.29 13.43
N SER A 394 -10.44 -13.29 13.75
CA SER A 394 -9.95 -13.17 15.11
C SER A 394 -11.04 -12.52 15.94
N LYS A 395 -11.47 -13.14 17.04
CA LYS A 395 -12.39 -12.49 18.00
C LYS A 395 -11.68 -11.38 18.81
N ASN A 396 -10.82 -10.59 18.19
CA ASN A 396 -10.21 -9.44 18.83
C ASN A 396 -11.26 -8.33 18.94
N ASN A 397 -11.21 -7.56 20.03
CA ASN A 397 -12.10 -6.40 20.25
C ASN A 397 -12.10 -5.37 19.11
N VAL A 398 -11.08 -5.39 18.24
CA VAL A 398 -11.00 -4.56 17.04
C VAL A 398 -11.99 -5.00 15.97
N GLU A 399 -12.21 -6.31 15.80
CA GLU A 399 -13.14 -6.84 14.79
C GLU A 399 -14.61 -6.58 15.17
N LEU A 400 -14.89 -6.21 16.43
CA LEU A 400 -16.22 -5.81 16.92
C LEU A 400 -16.56 -4.32 16.68
N ARG A 401 -15.60 -3.52 16.17
CA ARG A 401 -15.84 -2.11 15.90
C ARG A 401 -16.78 -1.93 14.72
N GLU A 402 -17.65 -0.93 14.81
CA GLU A 402 -18.55 -0.58 13.72
C GLU A 402 -17.77 -0.24 12.44
N GLY A 403 -18.23 -0.76 11.30
CA GLY A 403 -17.62 -0.55 9.99
C GLY A 403 -16.29 -1.27 9.75
N PHE A 404 -15.82 -2.10 10.69
CA PHE A 404 -14.58 -2.86 10.51
C PHE A 404 -14.71 -3.88 9.37
N THR A 405 -13.68 -3.94 8.52
CA THR A 405 -13.55 -4.98 7.49
C THR A 405 -12.10 -5.39 7.40
N SER A 406 -11.84 -6.69 7.51
CA SER A 406 -10.49 -7.23 7.35
C SER A 406 -10.14 -7.33 5.87
N ILE A 407 -9.74 -6.18 5.29
CA ILE A 407 -9.30 -6.06 3.90
C ILE A 407 -8.18 -7.07 3.59
N GLU A 408 -7.30 -7.31 4.57
CA GLU A 408 -6.22 -8.27 4.48
C GLU A 408 -6.69 -9.68 4.14
N LYS A 409 -7.70 -10.18 4.88
CA LYS A 409 -8.25 -11.52 4.67
C LYS A 409 -9.02 -11.56 3.34
N MET A 410 -9.80 -10.50 3.06
CA MET A 410 -10.55 -10.38 1.81
C MET A 410 -9.63 -10.46 0.58
N ASN A 411 -8.47 -9.81 0.59
CA ASN A 411 -7.53 -9.88 -0.52
C ASN A 411 -7.07 -11.32 -0.82
N VAL A 412 -6.86 -12.14 0.22
CA VAL A 412 -6.43 -13.55 0.05
C VAL A 412 -7.60 -14.43 -0.38
N ILE A 413 -8.80 -14.24 0.17
CA ILE A 413 -10.02 -14.96 -0.23
C ILE A 413 -10.37 -14.66 -1.69
N LEU A 414 -10.33 -13.38 -2.08
CA LEU A 414 -10.59 -12.99 -3.47
C LEU A 414 -9.59 -13.64 -4.42
N ALA A 415 -8.35 -13.91 -4.00
CA ALA A 415 -7.35 -14.61 -4.82
C ALA A 415 -7.77 -16.03 -5.22
N THR A 416 -8.71 -16.65 -4.50
CA THR A 416 -9.20 -18.00 -4.80
C THR A 416 -10.53 -18.03 -5.55
N SER A 417 -11.11 -16.86 -5.89
CA SER A 417 -12.40 -16.79 -6.60
C SER A 417 -12.41 -17.46 -7.98
N ASP A 418 -11.23 -17.76 -8.53
CA ASP A 418 -11.04 -18.34 -9.86
C ASP A 418 -10.59 -19.82 -9.79
N PHE A 419 -10.65 -20.46 -8.61
CA PHE A 419 -10.20 -21.86 -8.44
C PHE A 419 -11.17 -22.90 -9.03
N GLY A 420 -12.44 -22.51 -9.26
CA GLY A 420 -13.50 -23.36 -9.78
C GLY A 420 -14.45 -23.86 -8.69
N GLU A 421 -15.55 -24.49 -9.11
CA GLU A 421 -16.68 -24.81 -8.23
C GLU A 421 -16.34 -25.82 -7.12
N ASN A 422 -15.36 -26.70 -7.37
CA ASN A 422 -14.90 -27.70 -6.39
C ASN A 422 -14.05 -27.10 -5.25
N TYR A 423 -13.61 -25.84 -5.40
CA TYR A 423 -12.67 -25.17 -4.51
C TYR A 423 -13.27 -23.88 -3.93
N LEU A 424 -14.57 -23.91 -3.68
CA LEU A 424 -15.30 -22.83 -3.05
C LEU A 424 -15.22 -22.92 -1.52
N MET A 425 -15.25 -21.78 -0.83
CA MET A 425 -15.39 -21.75 0.63
C MET A 425 -16.76 -22.27 1.05
N ASP A 426 -16.81 -23.01 2.16
CA ASP A 426 -18.09 -23.51 2.66
C ASP A 426 -18.94 -22.38 3.29
N GLU A 427 -20.25 -22.64 3.43
CA GLU A 427 -21.20 -21.66 3.96
C GLU A 427 -20.91 -21.29 5.42
N MET A 428 -20.30 -22.19 6.20
CA MET A 428 -19.96 -21.96 7.60
C MET A 428 -18.79 -20.98 7.74
N GLN A 429 -17.77 -21.09 6.88
CA GLN A 429 -16.64 -20.18 6.82
C GLN A 429 -17.05 -18.79 6.36
N ILE A 430 -17.93 -18.73 5.37
CA ILE A 430 -18.51 -17.46 4.91
C ILE A 430 -19.36 -16.87 6.02
N LYS A 431 -20.20 -17.67 6.70
CA LYS A 431 -20.94 -17.21 7.87
C LYS A 431 -20.05 -16.76 9.01
N GLU A 432 -18.93 -17.41 9.31
CA GLU A 432 -17.98 -16.97 10.33
C GLU A 432 -17.28 -15.65 9.94
N ALA A 433 -17.00 -15.45 8.64
CA ALA A 433 -16.53 -14.18 8.10
C ALA A 433 -17.60 -13.07 8.18
N LEU A 434 -18.89 -13.44 8.14
CA LEU A 434 -20.05 -12.54 8.10
C LEU A 434 -20.70 -12.27 9.46
N SER A 435 -20.61 -13.19 10.43
CA SER A 435 -21.45 -13.23 11.62
C SER A 435 -21.13 -12.13 12.63
N ASN A 436 -19.98 -11.48 12.50
CA ASN A 436 -19.49 -10.46 13.43
C ASN A 436 -19.46 -9.06 12.79
N VAL A 437 -19.89 -8.92 11.53
CA VAL A 437 -19.90 -7.62 10.84
C VAL A 437 -21.24 -6.94 11.10
N ASN A 438 -21.30 -6.12 12.14
CA ASN A 438 -22.50 -5.35 12.50
C ASN A 438 -22.90 -4.30 11.45
N ASN A 439 -22.01 -3.96 10.50
CA ASN A 439 -22.30 -3.02 9.43
C ASN A 439 -21.55 -3.39 8.14
N TYR A 440 -22.28 -3.92 7.15
CA TYR A 440 -21.74 -4.34 5.86
C TYR A 440 -21.32 -3.11 5.05
N ASN A 441 -20.04 -2.72 5.10
CA ASN A 441 -19.58 -1.59 4.29
C ASN A 441 -19.50 -1.95 2.79
N TYR A 442 -19.36 -0.93 1.95
CA TYR A 442 -19.18 -1.06 0.50
C TYR A 442 -18.13 -2.11 0.11
N PHE A 443 -16.92 -2.05 0.68
CA PHE A 443 -15.84 -2.97 0.29
C PHE A 443 -16.20 -4.41 0.57
N PHE A 444 -16.89 -4.64 1.69
CA PHE A 444 -17.27 -5.96 2.10
C PHE A 444 -18.35 -6.55 1.18
N ILE A 445 -19.43 -5.78 0.93
CA ILE A 445 -20.53 -6.15 0.02
C ILE A 445 -20.00 -6.51 -1.36
N ILE A 446 -19.19 -5.62 -1.93
CA ILE A 446 -18.65 -5.80 -3.28
C ILE A 446 -17.72 -7.01 -3.35
N SER A 447 -16.90 -7.25 -2.33
CA SER A 447 -16.01 -8.40 -2.28
C SER A 447 -16.81 -9.72 -2.23
N LEU A 448 -17.92 -9.77 -1.49
CA LEU A 448 -18.80 -10.94 -1.46
C LEU A 448 -19.43 -11.19 -2.83
N LEU A 449 -20.00 -10.16 -3.47
CA LEU A 449 -20.58 -10.29 -4.80
C LEU A 449 -19.53 -10.76 -5.83
N TYR A 450 -18.32 -10.24 -5.74
CA TYR A 450 -17.21 -10.63 -6.62
C TYR A 450 -16.77 -12.08 -6.39
N TYR A 451 -16.80 -12.56 -5.15
CA TYR A 451 -16.46 -13.95 -4.82
C TYR A 451 -17.59 -14.92 -5.20
N TYR A 452 -18.85 -14.57 -4.91
CA TYR A 452 -20.00 -15.42 -5.18
C TYR A 452 -20.28 -15.62 -6.66
N LYS A 453 -20.08 -14.59 -7.48
CA LYS A 453 -20.34 -14.59 -8.93
C LYS A 453 -21.70 -15.21 -9.26
N ASP A 454 -21.77 -16.13 -10.20
CA ASP A 454 -22.96 -16.89 -10.62
C ASP A 454 -23.00 -18.31 -10.05
N HIS A 455 -22.09 -18.69 -9.14
CA HIS A 455 -22.07 -20.04 -8.55
C HIS A 455 -23.38 -20.38 -7.84
N ASN A 456 -23.95 -21.54 -8.16
CA ASN A 456 -25.26 -21.97 -7.64
C ASN A 456 -25.28 -22.14 -6.12
N VAL A 457 -24.16 -22.58 -5.53
CA VAL A 457 -23.99 -22.78 -4.08
C VAL A 457 -24.27 -21.49 -3.30
N TYR A 458 -24.03 -20.32 -3.90
CA TYR A 458 -24.18 -19.01 -3.24
C TYR A 458 -25.45 -18.26 -3.62
N GLU A 459 -26.42 -18.88 -4.29
CA GLU A 459 -27.65 -18.18 -4.72
C GLU A 459 -28.39 -17.55 -3.53
N LYS A 460 -28.53 -18.28 -2.43
CA LYS A 460 -29.16 -17.76 -1.19
C LYS A 460 -28.36 -16.61 -0.59
N ASN A 461 -27.03 -16.72 -0.57
CA ASN A 461 -26.14 -15.69 -0.04
C ASN A 461 -26.18 -14.41 -0.88
N ARG A 462 -26.28 -14.52 -2.22
CA ARG A 462 -26.45 -13.37 -3.10
C ARG A 462 -27.74 -12.62 -2.80
N LYS A 463 -28.87 -13.34 -2.69
CA LYS A 463 -30.16 -12.73 -2.34
C LYS A 463 -30.11 -12.01 -0.99
N ALA A 464 -29.43 -12.60 0.00
CA ALA A 464 -29.23 -11.93 1.29
C ALA A 464 -28.42 -10.62 1.16
N VAL A 465 -27.36 -10.61 0.33
CA VAL A 465 -26.58 -9.39 0.05
C VAL A 465 -27.42 -8.34 -0.68
N GLU A 466 -28.26 -8.74 -1.64
CA GLU A 466 -29.19 -7.82 -2.32
C GLU A 466 -30.14 -7.13 -1.32
N CYS A 467 -30.72 -7.89 -0.37
CA CYS A 467 -31.56 -7.32 0.68
C CYS A 467 -30.79 -6.32 1.57
N ILE A 468 -29.55 -6.62 1.95
CA ILE A 468 -28.71 -5.71 2.74
C ILE A 468 -28.45 -4.39 1.98
N ILE A 469 -28.17 -4.47 0.68
CA ILE A 469 -27.98 -3.28 -0.16
C ILE A 469 -29.29 -2.48 -0.25
N ASP A 470 -30.41 -3.17 -0.39
CA ASP A 470 -31.74 -2.56 -0.47
C ASP A 470 -32.09 -1.80 0.82
N GLU A 471 -31.88 -2.41 1.99
CA GLU A 471 -32.03 -1.75 3.30
C GLU A 471 -31.13 -0.52 3.44
N LYS A 472 -29.88 -0.58 2.93
CA LYS A 472 -28.97 0.56 2.93
C LYS A 472 -29.50 1.71 2.08
N PHE A 473 -29.92 1.43 0.86
CA PHE A 473 -30.52 2.45 0.00
C PHE A 473 -31.85 2.96 0.54
N ASP A 474 -32.63 2.14 1.25
CA ASP A 474 -33.91 2.54 1.88
C ASP A 474 -33.73 3.41 3.13
N SER A 475 -32.70 3.16 3.94
CA SER A 475 -32.35 4.02 5.08
C SER A 475 -31.77 5.38 4.68
N SER A 476 -30.89 5.41 3.67
CA SER A 476 -30.31 6.66 3.14
C SER A 476 -29.98 6.50 1.65
N PHE A 477 -30.34 7.50 0.85
CA PHE A 477 -29.98 7.55 -0.57
C PHE A 477 -29.27 8.86 -0.90
N ASP A 478 -28.36 9.32 -0.03
CA ASP A 478 -27.63 10.57 -0.26
C ASP A 478 -26.33 10.45 -1.08
N LEU A 479 -26.45 10.09 -2.36
CA LEU A 479 -25.27 9.89 -3.24
C LEU A 479 -24.39 11.15 -3.46
N GLU A 480 -24.87 12.36 -3.14
CA GLU A 480 -24.08 13.58 -3.31
C GLU A 480 -23.14 13.85 -2.12
N LYS A 481 -23.47 13.30 -0.95
CA LYS A 481 -22.70 13.49 0.29
C LYS A 481 -22.03 12.21 0.77
N ASP A 482 -22.63 11.06 0.51
CA ASP A 482 -22.13 9.77 0.95
C ASP A 482 -21.37 9.07 -0.18
N SER A 483 -20.04 9.14 -0.08
CA SER A 483 -19.17 8.46 -1.03
C SER A 483 -19.38 6.94 -1.02
N GLU A 484 -19.66 6.32 0.13
CA GLU A 484 -19.83 4.88 0.23
C GLU A 484 -21.05 4.42 -0.57
N LEU A 485 -22.18 5.10 -0.38
CA LEU A 485 -23.41 4.83 -1.14
C LEU A 485 -23.25 5.12 -2.62
N ALA A 486 -22.54 6.20 -2.99
CA ALA A 486 -22.27 6.52 -4.38
C ALA A 486 -21.47 5.42 -5.07
N HIS A 487 -20.38 4.93 -4.45
CA HIS A 487 -19.59 3.84 -5.00
C HIS A 487 -20.41 2.54 -5.07
N LEU A 488 -21.16 2.22 -4.02
CA LEU A 488 -22.03 1.05 -3.97
C LEU A 488 -23.06 1.06 -5.10
N PHE A 489 -23.75 2.18 -5.29
CA PHE A 489 -24.74 2.34 -6.35
C PHE A 489 -24.13 2.10 -7.73
N LEU A 490 -23.01 2.77 -8.04
CA LEU A 490 -22.38 2.69 -9.35
C LEU A 490 -21.87 1.29 -9.70
N ASP A 491 -21.26 0.59 -8.74
CA ASP A 491 -20.80 -0.78 -8.94
C ASP A 491 -21.96 -1.77 -8.98
N CYS A 492 -23.05 -1.55 -8.22
CA CYS A 492 -24.26 -2.36 -8.30
C CYS A 492 -24.94 -2.27 -9.67
N MET A 493 -25.02 -1.08 -10.26
CA MET A 493 -25.60 -0.88 -11.60
C MET A 493 -24.81 -1.61 -12.69
N SER A 494 -23.49 -1.74 -12.53
CA SER A 494 -22.62 -2.46 -13.46
C SER A 494 -22.44 -3.95 -13.12
N CYS A 495 -23.03 -4.44 -12.04
CA CYS A 495 -22.88 -5.82 -11.58
C CYS A 495 -23.91 -6.75 -12.21
N LYS A 496 -23.45 -7.74 -12.99
CA LYS A 496 -24.31 -8.77 -13.59
C LYS A 496 -24.84 -9.81 -12.60
N TYR A 497 -24.23 -9.90 -11.41
CA TYR A 497 -24.61 -10.87 -10.37
C TYR A 497 -25.77 -10.38 -9.50
N ILE A 498 -26.23 -9.14 -9.72
CA ILE A 498 -27.42 -8.57 -9.08
C ILE A 498 -28.61 -8.70 -10.04
N SER A 499 -29.72 -9.18 -9.51
CA SER A 499 -30.97 -9.35 -10.22
C SER A 499 -31.46 -8.03 -10.84
N LEU A 500 -32.12 -8.15 -11.98
CA LEU A 500 -32.66 -7.00 -12.70
C LEU A 500 -33.68 -6.24 -11.85
N HIS A 501 -34.49 -6.95 -11.06
CA HIS A 501 -35.50 -6.37 -10.18
C HIS A 501 -34.93 -5.33 -9.22
N PHE A 502 -33.87 -5.67 -8.47
CA PHE A 502 -33.23 -4.74 -7.54
C PHE A 502 -32.55 -3.58 -8.26
N ARG A 503 -31.84 -3.85 -9.37
CA ARG A 503 -31.18 -2.78 -10.14
C ARG A 503 -32.19 -1.77 -10.69
N GLU A 504 -33.33 -2.22 -11.18
CA GLU A 504 -34.42 -1.36 -11.63
C GLU A 504 -35.02 -0.54 -10.48
N LYS A 505 -35.27 -1.17 -9.31
CA LYS A 505 -35.75 -0.48 -8.10
C LYS A 505 -34.83 0.67 -7.72
N TRP A 506 -33.52 0.42 -7.59
CA TRP A 506 -32.55 1.43 -7.17
C TRP A 506 -32.34 2.51 -8.24
N TYR A 507 -32.38 2.15 -9.52
CA TYR A 507 -32.28 3.12 -10.61
C TYR A 507 -33.49 4.07 -10.64
N LYS A 508 -34.71 3.56 -10.44
CA LYS A 508 -35.91 4.40 -10.29
C LYS A 508 -35.80 5.37 -9.11
N LYS A 509 -35.19 4.93 -8.00
CA LYS A 509 -34.89 5.77 -6.83
C LYS A 509 -33.87 6.87 -7.14
N PHE A 510 -32.87 6.57 -7.96
CA PHE A 510 -31.94 7.57 -8.49
C PHE A 510 -32.65 8.61 -9.35
N LEU A 511 -33.46 8.18 -10.31
CA LEU A 511 -34.21 9.08 -11.18
C LEU A 511 -35.13 10.02 -10.38
N SER A 512 -35.85 9.48 -9.39
CA SER A 512 -36.74 10.29 -8.55
C SER A 512 -35.97 11.32 -7.72
N LYS A 513 -34.83 10.93 -7.13
CA LYS A 513 -34.00 11.85 -6.34
C LYS A 513 -33.48 13.03 -7.17
N PHE A 514 -33.00 12.77 -8.39
CA PHE A 514 -32.42 13.81 -9.25
C PHE A 514 -33.46 14.48 -10.17
N SER A 515 -34.75 14.21 -9.96
CA SER A 515 -35.86 14.77 -10.76
C SER A 515 -35.71 14.52 -12.27
N LEU A 516 -35.20 13.34 -12.63
CA LEU A 516 -35.02 12.90 -14.02
C LEU A 516 -36.23 12.07 -14.45
N GLN A 517 -36.74 12.30 -15.66
CA GLN A 517 -37.83 11.53 -16.24
C GLN A 517 -37.31 10.58 -17.32
N ARG A 518 -37.65 9.30 -17.21
CA ARG A 518 -37.36 8.23 -18.19
C ARG A 518 -38.56 7.31 -18.34
N GLN A 519 -38.85 6.88 -19.57
CA GLN A 519 -39.84 5.84 -19.84
C GLN A 519 -39.27 4.45 -19.51
N GLN A 520 -40.14 3.45 -19.33
CA GLN A 520 -39.73 2.09 -18.97
C GLN A 520 -38.74 1.48 -19.99
N ALA A 521 -38.97 1.66 -21.29
CA ALA A 521 -38.06 1.19 -22.34
C ALA A 521 -36.67 1.88 -22.29
N GLU A 522 -36.62 3.16 -21.89
CA GLU A 522 -35.36 3.88 -21.71
C GLU A 522 -34.61 3.36 -20.48
N ILE A 523 -35.33 3.06 -19.39
CA ILE A 523 -34.74 2.47 -18.16
C ILE A 523 -34.08 1.13 -18.49
N GLU A 524 -34.77 0.25 -19.22
CA GLU A 524 -34.22 -1.04 -19.64
C GLU A 524 -32.97 -0.86 -20.51
N SER A 525 -33.00 0.05 -21.47
CA SER A 525 -31.85 0.41 -22.30
C SER A 525 -30.68 0.95 -21.47
N ASP A 526 -30.93 1.85 -20.52
CA ASP A 526 -29.93 2.45 -19.64
C ASP A 526 -29.28 1.38 -18.73
N LEU A 527 -30.07 0.47 -18.16
CA LEU A 527 -29.56 -0.64 -17.34
C LEU A 527 -28.72 -1.63 -18.15
N SER A 528 -29.14 -1.97 -19.37
CA SER A 528 -28.33 -2.77 -20.29
C SER A 528 -27.03 -2.07 -20.65
N TYR A 529 -27.07 -0.75 -20.90
CA TYR A 529 -25.87 0.04 -21.17
C TYR A 529 -24.91 0.07 -19.97
N LEU A 530 -25.42 0.25 -18.76
CA LEU A 530 -24.62 0.30 -17.53
C LEU A 530 -23.86 -1.01 -17.27
N LEU A 531 -24.42 -2.17 -17.64
CA LEU A 531 -23.73 -3.46 -17.59
C LEU A 531 -22.52 -3.55 -18.53
N THR A 532 -22.48 -2.75 -19.60
CA THR A 532 -21.31 -2.70 -20.51
C THR A 532 -20.17 -1.83 -19.98
N LYS A 533 -20.42 -1.10 -18.88
CA LYS A 533 -19.46 -0.21 -18.24
C LYS A 533 -18.93 -0.82 -16.97
N TYR A 534 -17.76 -0.34 -16.56
CA TYR A 534 -17.17 -0.67 -15.27
C TYR A 534 -16.88 0.64 -14.54
N TRP A 535 -17.13 0.65 -13.25
CA TRP A 535 -16.76 1.75 -12.37
C TRP A 535 -15.49 1.37 -11.60
N PHE A 536 -15.62 0.99 -10.34
CA PHE A 536 -14.47 0.65 -9.49
C PHE A 536 -14.15 -0.84 -9.55
N VAL A 537 -15.14 -1.67 -9.88
CA VAL A 537 -14.99 -3.12 -10.03
C VAL A 537 -15.12 -3.54 -11.49
N LYS A 538 -14.28 -4.49 -11.88
CA LYS A 538 -14.35 -5.12 -13.20
C LYS A 538 -14.86 -6.55 -13.06
N TRP A 539 -16.17 -6.71 -13.20
CA TRP A 539 -16.89 -7.96 -12.97
C TRP A 539 -16.49 -9.12 -13.91
N GLU A 540 -16.00 -8.81 -15.12
CA GLU A 540 -15.71 -9.84 -16.14
C GLU A 540 -14.22 -10.07 -16.41
N GLN A 541 -13.31 -9.43 -15.66
CA GLN A 541 -11.89 -9.47 -16.01
C GLN A 541 -11.22 -10.79 -15.59
N LYS A 542 -10.89 -11.64 -16.57
CA LYS A 542 -10.15 -12.91 -16.41
C LYS A 542 -8.73 -12.82 -15.81
N ASN A 543 -8.27 -11.63 -15.39
CA ASN A 543 -6.86 -11.43 -15.02
C ASN A 543 -6.70 -10.57 -13.76
N MET A 544 -7.06 -11.16 -12.62
CA MET A 544 -6.89 -10.60 -11.27
C MET A 544 -5.47 -10.15 -10.97
N LEU A 545 -4.48 -10.80 -11.61
CA LEU A 545 -3.06 -10.48 -11.48
C LEU A 545 -2.75 -9.02 -11.87
N ASN A 546 -3.36 -8.53 -12.95
CA ASN A 546 -3.21 -7.14 -13.40
C ASN A 546 -3.85 -6.14 -12.43
N LEU A 547 -4.90 -6.54 -11.70
CA LEU A 547 -5.55 -5.71 -10.68
C LEU A 547 -4.74 -5.65 -9.39
N LEU A 548 -4.25 -6.80 -8.92
CA LEU A 548 -3.36 -6.90 -7.76
C LEU A 548 -2.05 -6.13 -8.01
N GLU A 549 -1.52 -6.22 -9.23
CA GLU A 549 -0.39 -5.38 -9.66
C GLU A 549 -0.72 -3.90 -9.57
N ARG A 550 -1.81 -3.45 -10.19
CA ARG A 550 -2.24 -2.04 -10.08
C ARG A 550 -2.45 -1.58 -8.64
N LYS A 551 -2.90 -2.46 -7.74
CA LYS A 551 -3.07 -2.17 -6.30
C LYS A 551 -1.74 -2.10 -5.54
N GLU A 552 -0.78 -3.00 -5.79
CA GLU A 552 0.57 -2.93 -5.19
C GLU A 552 1.32 -1.64 -5.58
N LEU A 553 0.99 -1.12 -6.75
CA LEU A 553 1.56 0.10 -7.31
C LEU A 553 0.88 1.37 -6.80
N ARG A 554 -0.32 1.24 -6.21
CA ARG A 554 -0.83 2.24 -5.29
C ARG A 554 -0.24 1.93 -3.91
N THR A 555 1.06 2.08 -3.74
CA THR A 555 1.62 1.83 -2.41
C THR A 555 1.03 2.81 -1.41
N ALA A 556 0.46 2.19 -0.39
CA ALA A 556 0.10 2.70 0.92
C ALA A 556 1.05 3.79 1.44
N TYR A 557 0.45 4.74 2.15
CA TYR A 557 1.06 5.30 3.36
C TYR A 557 1.71 4.20 4.20
#